data_AF-A0A8J4PW75-F1
#
_entry.id   AF-A0A8J4PW75-F1
#
_cell.length_a   1.000
_cell.length_b   1.000
_cell.length_c   1.000
_cell.angle_alpha   90.00
_cell.angle_beta   90.00
_cell.angle_gamma   90.00
#
_symmetry.space_group_name_H-M   'P 1'
#
loop_
_entity.id
_entity.type
_entity.pdbx_description
1 polymer ?
#
loop_
_entity_poly.entity_id
_entity_poly.type
_entity_poly.pdbx_seq_one_letter_code
_entity_poly.pdbx_strand_id
1 'polypeptide(L)'
;MSFVKPNNPEKYITNEQLALMPFSKGAKFLFGVSSGVILGCLSNAIIKKPLFHRPYVHLFGAVVLGALSYQTHDRVQELYNKDIFALSQYEAKVKEHQLMKQEIAEKLPKHH
;
A
#
# COMPACT_ATOMS: atom_id res chain seq x y z
N MET A 1 -14.29 -11.63 11.51
CA MET A 1 -13.61 -12.28 10.37
C MET A 1 -12.18 -12.57 10.80
N SER A 2 -11.83 -13.83 11.05
CA SER A 2 -10.49 -14.20 11.50
C SER A 2 -9.52 -14.21 10.31
N PHE A 3 -8.43 -13.45 10.44
CA PHE A 3 -7.28 -13.55 9.55
C PHE A 3 -6.70 -14.96 9.64
N VAL A 4 -6.81 -15.74 8.56
CA VAL A 4 -6.05 -16.98 8.42
C VAL A 4 -4.60 -16.55 8.20
N LYS A 5 -3.80 -16.64 9.26
CA LYS A 5 -2.35 -16.41 9.19
C LYS A 5 -1.77 -17.54 8.32
N PRO A 6 -1.05 -17.25 7.22
CA PRO A 6 -0.56 -18.29 6.33
C PRO A 6 0.49 -19.15 7.06
N ASN A 7 0.32 -20.47 6.98
CA ASN A 7 1.12 -21.46 7.70
C ASN A 7 2.55 -21.66 7.14
N ASN A 8 2.96 -20.96 6.08
CA ASN A 8 4.27 -21.18 5.47
C ASN A 8 4.86 -19.91 4.82
N PRO A 9 5.72 -19.15 5.51
CA PRO A 9 6.23 -17.86 5.06
C PRO A 9 7.25 -17.92 3.91
N GLU A 10 7.85 -19.09 3.64
CA GLU A 10 8.92 -19.25 2.64
C GLU A 10 8.43 -19.38 1.20
N LYS A 11 7.12 -19.58 0.99
CA LYS A 11 6.52 -19.80 -0.34
C LYS A 11 5.93 -18.54 -0.99
N TYR A 12 6.02 -17.40 -0.30
CA TYR A 12 5.46 -16.13 -0.76
C TYR A 12 6.60 -15.23 -1.23
N ILE A 13 6.34 -14.41 -2.26
CA ILE A 13 7.19 -13.29 -2.66
C ILE A 13 7.57 -12.54 -1.37
N THR A 14 8.84 -12.63 -0.99
CA THR A 14 9.34 -11.99 0.23
C THR A 14 9.14 -10.48 0.06
N ASN A 15 8.72 -9.80 1.13
CA ASN A 15 8.48 -8.35 1.16
C ASN A 15 9.65 -7.52 0.58
N GLU A 16 10.84 -8.10 0.47
CA GLU A 16 12.04 -7.51 -0.12
C GLU A 16 11.97 -7.32 -1.65
N GLN A 17 11.18 -8.11 -2.38
CA GLN A 17 11.02 -7.95 -3.85
C GLN A 17 10.01 -6.86 -4.24
N LEU A 18 9.25 -6.33 -3.28
CA LEU A 18 8.33 -5.22 -3.50
C LEU A 18 9.04 -3.90 -3.20
N ALA A 19 9.59 -3.29 -4.26
CA ALA A 19 10.34 -2.02 -4.23
C ALA A 19 9.54 -0.78 -3.75
N LEU A 20 8.31 -0.96 -3.26
CA LEU A 20 7.48 0.08 -2.67
C LEU A 20 7.39 -0.16 -1.17
N MET A 21 8.47 0.12 -0.44
CA MET A 21 8.38 0.20 1.02
C MET A 21 7.25 1.16 1.38
N PRO A 22 6.24 0.72 2.17
CA PRO A 22 5.19 1.63 2.59
C PRO A 22 5.85 2.73 3.42
N PHE A 23 5.73 3.98 2.96
CA PHE A 23 6.18 5.16 3.71
C PHE A 23 5.85 4.99 5.19
N SER A 24 6.81 5.26 6.08
CA SER A 24 6.60 5.06 7.52
C SER A 24 5.35 5.80 8.00
N LYS A 25 4.64 5.22 8.98
CA LYS A 25 3.40 5.83 9.52
C LYS A 25 3.63 7.29 9.96
N GLY A 26 4.78 7.55 10.57
CA GLY A 26 5.20 8.90 10.96
C GLY A 26 5.42 9.82 9.76
N ALA A 27 6.06 9.34 8.68
CA ALA A 27 6.25 10.15 7.47
C ALA A 27 4.92 10.51 6.80
N LYS A 28 3.97 9.56 6.70
CA LYS A 28 2.63 9.86 6.19
C LYS A 28 1.88 10.85 7.08
N PHE A 29 1.96 10.70 8.40
CA PHE A 29 1.35 11.66 9.33
C PHE A 29 1.93 13.07 9.13
N LEU A 30 3.25 13.21 9.09
CA LEU A 30 3.92 14.50 8.84
C LEU A 30 3.54 15.10 7.49
N PHE A 31 3.43 14.27 6.45
CA PHE A 31 2.96 14.70 5.13
C PHE A 31 1.50 15.18 5.15
N GLY A 32 0.64 14.51 5.91
CA GLY A 32 -0.74 14.91 6.12
C GLY A 32 -0.84 16.25 6.86
N VAL A 33 -0.06 16.41 7.93
CA VAL A 33 0.02 17.65 8.72
C VAL A 33 0.51 18.81 7.86
N SER A 34 1.60 18.64 7.11
CA SER A 34 2.15 19.69 6.25
C SER A 34 1.17 20.08 5.14
N SER A 35 0.52 19.09 4.50
CA SER A 35 -0.54 19.32 3.52
C SER A 35 -1.71 20.10 4.12
N GLY A 36 -2.07 19.82 5.38
CA GLY A 36 -3.13 20.54 6.08
C GLY A 36 -2.81 22.00 6.39
N VAL A 37 -1.56 22.30 6.77
CA VAL A 37 -1.11 23.69 6.91
C VAL A 37 -1.12 24.41 5.58
N ILE A 38 -0.65 23.78 4.50
CA ILE A 38 -0.67 24.35 3.14
C ILE A 38 -2.11 24.65 2.71
N LEU A 39 -3.05 23.75 2.98
CA LEU A 39 -4.47 23.95 2.68
C LEU A 39 -5.05 25.14 3.46
N GLY A 40 -4.64 25.31 4.73
CA GLY A 40 -4.93 26.49 5.53
C GLY A 40 -4.41 27.78 4.89
N CYS A 41 -3.16 27.80 4.43
CA CYS A 41 -2.56 28.93 3.69
C CYS A 41 -3.35 29.25 2.42
N LEU A 42 -3.68 28.23 1.61
CA LEU A 42 -4.46 28.38 0.38
C LEU A 42 -5.86 28.93 0.66
N SER A 43 -6.52 28.46 1.72
CA SER A 43 -7.85 28.97 2.10
C SER A 43 -7.83 30.48 2.41
N ASN A 44 -6.79 30.97 3.08
CA ASN A 44 -6.64 32.40 3.34
C ASN A 44 -6.30 33.18 2.06
N ALA A 45 -5.47 32.61 1.18
CA ALA A 45 -5.15 33.21 -0.12
C ALA A 45 -6.42 33.39 -0.99
N ILE A 46 -7.31 32.39 -1.03
CA ILE A 46 -8.57 32.44 -1.77
C ILE A 46 -9.47 33.59 -1.25
N ILE A 47 -9.50 33.81 0.06
CA ILE A 47 -10.30 34.87 0.70
C ILE A 47 -9.55 36.23 0.68
N LYS A 48 -8.42 36.33 -0.05
CA LYS A 48 -7.55 37.53 -0.11
C LYS A 48 -7.11 38.02 1.27
N LYS A 49 -6.91 37.09 2.20
CA LYS A 49 -6.36 37.35 3.54
C LYS A 49 -4.87 36.97 3.57
N PRO A 50 -4.08 37.59 4.48
CA PRO A 50 -2.72 37.16 4.72
C PRO A 50 -2.66 35.66 5.05
N LEU A 51 -1.61 34.97 4.57
CA LEU A 51 -1.51 33.50 4.65
C LEU A 51 -1.73 32.96 6.07
N PHE A 52 -1.22 33.65 7.10
CA PHE A 52 -1.30 33.22 8.50
C PHE A 52 -2.40 33.93 9.33
N HIS A 53 -3.36 34.60 8.67
CA HIS A 53 -4.35 35.44 9.37
C HIS A 53 -5.30 34.66 10.31
N ARG A 54 -5.61 33.40 10.01
CA ARG A 54 -6.54 32.56 10.77
C ARG A 54 -5.87 31.27 11.26
N PRO A 55 -5.04 31.32 12.34
CA PRO A 55 -4.23 30.18 12.79
C PRO A 55 -5.05 28.93 13.10
N TYR A 56 -6.28 29.09 13.58
CA TYR A 56 -7.19 27.98 13.88
C TYR A 56 -7.56 27.16 12.62
N VAL A 57 -7.63 27.77 11.43
CA VAL A 57 -7.92 27.06 10.17
C VAL A 57 -6.74 26.19 9.76
N HIS A 58 -5.51 26.67 9.97
CA HIS A 58 -4.28 25.90 9.73
C HIS A 58 -4.18 24.72 10.68
N LEU A 59 -4.44 24.98 11.97
CA LEU A 59 -4.41 23.94 13.00
C LEU A 59 -5.47 22.87 12.73
N PHE A 60 -6.69 23.30 12.38
CA PHE A 60 -7.77 22.38 12.03
C PHE A 60 -7.41 21.53 10.80
N GLY A 61 -6.92 22.17 9.72
CA GLY A 61 -6.48 21.47 8.52
C GLY A 61 -5.35 20.47 8.81
N ALA A 62 -4.36 20.87 9.60
CA ALA A 62 -3.24 20.03 10.03
C ALA A 62 -3.69 18.80 10.80
N VAL A 63 -4.60 18.96 11.78
CA VAL A 63 -5.12 17.85 12.59
C VAL A 63 -5.96 16.91 11.73
N VAL A 64 -6.88 17.44 10.92
CA VAL A 64 -7.77 16.63 10.08
C VAL A 64 -6.97 15.83 9.05
N LEU A 65 -6.09 16.48 8.29
CA LEU A 65 -5.31 15.79 7.25
C LEU A 65 -4.21 14.91 7.83
N GLY A 66 -3.63 15.25 8.98
CA GLY A 66 -2.75 14.36 9.74
C GLY A 66 -3.46 13.06 10.15
N ALA A 67 -4.64 13.17 10.76
CA ALA A 67 -5.44 12.02 11.20
C ALA A 67 -5.91 11.15 10.01
N LEU A 68 -6.40 11.77 8.93
CA LEU A 68 -6.81 11.05 7.72
C LEU A 68 -5.63 10.34 7.05
N SER A 69 -4.47 11.00 6.95
CA SER A 69 -3.26 10.39 6.40
C SER A 69 -2.78 9.20 7.24
N TYR A 70 -2.88 9.31 8.57
CA TYR A 70 -2.56 8.22 9.49
C TYR A 70 -3.50 7.03 9.31
N GLN A 71 -4.82 7.27 9.27
CA GLN A 71 -5.80 6.20 9.11
C GLN A 71 -5.77 5.53 7.73
N THR A 72 -5.50 6.31 6.68
CA THR A 72 -5.37 5.77 5.32
C THR A 72 -4.11 4.92 5.16
N HIS A 73 -3.07 5.12 5.99
CA HIS A 73 -1.90 4.25 6.00
C HIS A 73 -2.29 2.79 6.25
N ASP A 74 -3.05 2.53 7.33
CA ASP A 74 -3.44 1.18 7.72
C ASP A 74 -4.30 0.50 6.65
N ARG A 75 -5.23 1.26 6.05
CA ARG A 75 -6.09 0.74 4.97
C ARG A 75 -5.30 0.42 3.69
N VAL A 76 -4.36 1.29 3.31
CA VAL A 76 -3.50 1.04 2.15
C VAL A 76 -2.65 -0.20 2.40
N GLN A 77 -2.10 -0.36 3.61
CA GLN A 77 -1.33 -1.55 3.96
C GLN A 77 -2.19 -2.83 3.88
N GLU A 78 -3.44 -2.77 4.34
CA GLU A 78 -4.36 -3.91 4.28
C GLU A 78 -4.69 -4.30 2.84
N LEU A 79 -5.03 -3.32 2.00
CA LEU A 79 -5.30 -3.55 0.57
C LEU A 79 -4.08 -4.13 -0.13
N TYR A 80 -2.90 -3.58 0.15
CA TYR A 80 -1.67 -4.04 -0.44
C TYR A 80 -1.35 -5.49 -0.07
N ASN A 81 -1.55 -5.87 1.19
CA ASN A 81 -1.38 -7.25 1.63
C ASN A 81 -2.37 -8.20 0.95
N LYS A 82 -3.61 -7.76 0.68
CA LYS A 82 -4.62 -8.55 -0.06
C LYS A 82 -4.20 -8.76 -1.51
N ASP A 83 -3.69 -7.72 -2.17
CA ASP A 83 -3.25 -7.80 -3.57
C ASP A 83 -2.03 -8.72 -3.71
N ILE A 84 -1.05 -8.60 -2.82
CA ILE A 84 0.12 -9.49 -2.78
C ILE A 84 -0.31 -10.93 -2.57
N PHE A 85 -1.25 -11.17 -1.65
CA PHE A 85 -1.77 -12.50 -1.40
C PHE A 85 -2.43 -13.09 -2.67
N ALA A 86 -3.26 -12.31 -3.36
CA ALA A 86 -3.86 -12.74 -4.63
C ALA A 86 -2.79 -13.06 -5.67
N LEU A 87 -1.82 -12.18 -5.87
CA LEU A 87 -0.68 -12.37 -6.79
C LEU A 87 0.09 -13.66 -6.49
N SER A 88 0.39 -13.92 -5.22
CA SER A 88 1.12 -15.13 -4.81
C SER A 88 0.35 -16.42 -5.12
N GLN A 89 -0.98 -16.42 -5.02
CA GLN A 89 -1.80 -17.57 -5.41
C GLN A 89 -1.79 -17.80 -6.92
N TYR A 90 -1.87 -16.73 -7.71
CA TYR A 90 -1.78 -16.83 -9.17
C TYR A 90 -0.41 -17.35 -9.60
N GLU A 91 0.68 -16.85 -9.02
CA GLU A 91 2.02 -17.32 -9.32
C GLU A 91 2.20 -18.81 -8.98
N ALA A 92 1.68 -19.25 -7.82
CA ALA A 92 1.72 -20.66 -7.43
C ALA A 92 1.00 -21.56 -8.44
N LYS A 93 -0.19 -21.16 -8.91
CA LYS A 93 -0.94 -21.89 -9.95
C LYS A 93 -0.18 -21.93 -11.28
N VAL A 94 0.42 -20.82 -11.68
CA VAL A 94 1.21 -20.76 -12.93
C VAL A 94 2.42 -21.69 -12.85
N LYS A 95 3.15 -21.70 -11.72
CA LYS A 95 4.24 -22.65 -11.49
C LYS A 95 3.78 -24.09 -11.54
N GLU A 96 2.64 -24.41 -10.94
CA GLU A 96 2.06 -25.75 -10.99
C GLU A 96 1.74 -26.18 -12.43
N HIS A 97 1.11 -25.30 -13.22
CA HIS A 97 0.87 -25.54 -14.64
C HIS A 97 2.16 -25.70 -15.46
N GLN A 98 3.21 -24.96 -15.13
CA GLN A 98 4.52 -25.11 -15.79
C GLN A 98 5.16 -26.45 -15.46
N LEU A 99 5.12 -26.88 -14.20
CA LEU A 99 5.61 -28.20 -13.77
C LEU A 99 4.83 -29.34 -14.45
N MET A 100 3.49 -29.27 -14.48
CA MET A 100 2.68 -30.27 -15.19
C MET A 100 3.02 -30.33 -16.69
N LYS A 101 3.24 -29.19 -17.35
CA LYS A 101 3.66 -29.15 -18.77
C LYS A 101 5.03 -29.79 -18.98
N GLN A 102 5.98 -29.59 -18.06
CA GLN A 102 7.29 -30.22 -18.11
C GLN A 102 7.18 -31.73 -17.92
N GLU A 103 6.42 -32.21 -16.94
CA GLU A 103 6.20 -33.64 -16.72
C GLU A 103 5.51 -34.33 -17.91
N ILE A 104 4.55 -33.66 -18.56
CA ILE A 104 3.91 -34.17 -19.78
C ILE A 104 4.92 -34.23 -20.92
N ALA A 105 5.75 -33.21 -21.10
CA ALA A 105 6.79 -33.19 -22.13
C ALA A 105 7.87 -34.26 -21.91
N GLU A 106 8.17 -34.61 -20.65
CA GLU A 106 9.14 -35.65 -20.29
C GLU A 106 8.56 -37.07 -20.45
N LYS A 107 7.25 -37.25 -20.23
CA LYS A 107 6.55 -38.54 -20.38
C LYS A 107 6.07 -38.85 -21.80
N LEU A 108 6.08 -37.89 -22.72
CA LEU A 108 5.78 -38.13 -24.13
C LEU A 108 7.01 -38.78 -24.79
N PRO A 109 6.93 -40.05 -25.25
CA PRO A 109 8.05 -40.67 -25.93
C PRO A 109 8.39 -39.85 -27.18
N LYS A 110 9.67 -39.53 -27.34
CA LYS A 110 10.19 -39.00 -28.61
C LYS A 110 9.92 -40.07 -29.67
N HIS A 111 8.82 -39.91 -30.42
CA HIS A 111 8.64 -40.60 -31.69
C HIS A 111 9.68 -40.01 -32.65
N HIS A 112 10.83 -40.68 -32.68
CA HIS A 112 11.82 -40.57 -33.74
C HIS A 112 11.44 -41.49 -34.90
#